data_AF-H8XT12-F1
#
_entry.id   AF-H8XT12-F1
#
_cell.length_a   1.000
_cell.length_b   1.000
_cell.length_c   1.000
_cell.angle_alpha   90.00
_cell.angle_beta   90.00
_cell.angle_gamma   90.00
#
_symmetry.space_group_name_H-M   'P 1'
#
loop_
_entity.id
_entity.type
_entity.pdbx_description
1 polymer ?
#
loop_
_entity_poly.entity_id
_entity_poly.type
_entity_poly.pdbx_seq_one_letter_code
_entity_poly.pdbx_strand_id
1 'polypeptide(L)'
;MKATITSVLLVAVFTLSAQQKKTTTLPAYRSVYELQALQQLESSIKDPVEQNEFFEHVYVVQQLHQLKTMESQDFELGVLQQLPTPVLYQFVRDFLVEYTAVDARKLSVKEINEKAESDSITRRERLAVLAQQFRSNDSTFEASLHAYIAPSSGMCNSMISDYKAPIYTIEGSCGTGASLHYNYVLIKSNSYKDLGDGVSKLNKAELAKLEKAIKAKFKTYAFLAARSGAIIEPHEDGTYSVTVMGYQKEEAMATGGSLEVMYKTKDFKTILPNSISVKKLAEIEY
;
A
#
# COMPACT_ATOMS: atom_id res chain seq x y z
N MET A 1 -28.98 9.55 -71.23
CA MET A 1 -29.00 10.36 -69.99
C MET A 1 -30.07 9.81 -69.07
N LYS A 2 -29.74 9.73 -67.78
CA LYS A 2 -30.45 9.00 -66.73
C LYS A 2 -31.67 9.80 -66.24
N ALA A 3 -32.76 9.10 -65.92
CA ALA A 3 -33.76 9.58 -64.98
C ALA A 3 -34.20 8.41 -64.09
N THR A 4 -34.27 8.72 -62.82
CA THR A 4 -34.17 7.85 -61.65
C THR A 4 -35.55 7.36 -61.24
N ILE A 5 -35.71 6.05 -60.98
CA ILE A 5 -36.91 5.51 -60.33
C ILE A 5 -36.59 5.31 -58.84
N THR A 6 -37.22 6.14 -58.02
CA THR A 6 -37.16 6.12 -56.56
C THR A 6 -37.93 4.89 -56.05
N SER A 7 -37.23 3.96 -55.41
CA SER A 7 -37.87 2.86 -54.67
C SER A 7 -37.81 3.16 -53.18
N VAL A 8 -38.98 3.37 -52.57
CA VAL A 8 -39.16 3.48 -51.12
C VAL A 8 -39.06 2.06 -50.56
N LEU A 9 -37.97 1.76 -49.83
CA LEU A 9 -37.86 0.52 -49.07
C LEU A 9 -38.22 0.81 -47.61
N LEU A 10 -39.39 0.34 -47.21
CA LEU A 10 -39.86 0.30 -45.84
C LEU A 10 -39.05 -0.79 -45.09
N VAL A 11 -38.14 -0.41 -44.18
CA VAL A 11 -37.52 -1.37 -43.25
C VAL A 11 -38.18 -1.18 -41.89
N ALA A 12 -38.94 -2.20 -41.49
CA ALA A 12 -39.59 -2.27 -40.19
C ALA A 12 -38.56 -2.24 -39.06
N VAL A 13 -38.72 -1.29 -38.15
CA VAL A 13 -37.95 -1.21 -36.90
C VAL A 13 -38.53 -2.25 -35.93
N PHE A 14 -37.85 -3.39 -35.80
CA PHE A 14 -38.05 -4.26 -34.66
C PHE A 14 -37.30 -3.66 -33.45
N THR A 15 -38.05 -3.06 -32.53
CA THR A 15 -37.58 -2.72 -31.19
C THR A 15 -37.39 -4.00 -30.37
N LEU A 16 -36.22 -4.62 -30.51
CA LEU A 16 -35.73 -5.54 -29.48
C LEU A 16 -35.13 -4.71 -28.36
N SER A 17 -35.91 -4.53 -27.29
CA SER A 17 -35.44 -4.07 -25.99
C SER A 17 -34.45 -5.09 -25.42
N ALA A 18 -33.20 -5.02 -25.87
CA ALA A 18 -32.10 -5.65 -25.17
C ALA A 18 -31.93 -4.90 -23.86
N GLN A 19 -32.33 -5.54 -22.75
CA GLN A 19 -31.84 -5.18 -21.42
C GLN A 19 -30.31 -5.14 -21.51
N GLN A 20 -29.74 -3.95 -21.61
CA GLN A 20 -28.32 -3.73 -21.37
C GLN A 20 -28.08 -4.19 -19.93
N LYS A 21 -27.54 -5.41 -19.78
CA LYS A 21 -26.71 -5.72 -18.62
C LYS A 21 -25.75 -4.55 -18.50
N LYS A 22 -25.84 -3.80 -17.40
CA LYS A 22 -24.78 -2.87 -16.98
C LYS A 22 -23.50 -3.71 -16.90
N THR A 23 -22.75 -3.75 -17.99
CA THR A 23 -21.33 -4.05 -17.91
C THR A 23 -20.80 -2.89 -17.07
N THR A 24 -20.49 -3.15 -15.82
CA THR A 24 -19.90 -2.17 -14.92
C THR A 24 -18.49 -1.90 -15.45
N THR A 25 -18.39 -1.11 -16.51
CA THR A 25 -17.12 -0.57 -16.98
C THR A 25 -16.54 0.20 -15.80
N LEU A 26 -15.36 -0.20 -15.36
CA LEU A 26 -14.60 0.55 -14.36
C LEU A 26 -14.49 2.01 -14.83
N PRO A 27 -14.61 2.99 -13.92
CA PRO A 27 -14.45 4.38 -14.28
C PRO A 27 -13.14 4.63 -15.04
N ALA A 28 -13.23 5.42 -16.11
CA ALA A 28 -12.13 5.64 -17.04
C ALA A 28 -10.86 6.21 -16.38
N TYR A 29 -11.01 6.93 -15.26
CA TYR A 29 -9.89 7.54 -14.54
C TYR A 29 -9.00 6.52 -13.82
N ARG A 30 -9.48 5.32 -13.47
CA ARG A 30 -8.74 4.38 -12.61
C ARG A 30 -7.45 3.82 -13.24
N SER A 31 -7.31 3.95 -14.56
CA SER A 31 -6.12 3.53 -15.32
C SER A 31 -5.26 4.71 -15.80
N VAL A 32 -5.53 5.93 -15.32
CA VAL A 32 -4.83 7.15 -15.74
C VAL A 32 -3.88 7.58 -14.64
N TYR A 33 -2.57 7.53 -14.90
CA TYR A 33 -1.54 7.82 -13.89
C TYR A 33 -0.87 9.19 -14.05
N GLU A 34 -1.50 10.09 -14.82
CA GLU A 34 -0.98 11.42 -15.12
C GLU A 34 -1.95 12.49 -14.60
N LEU A 35 -1.48 13.39 -13.74
CA LEU A 35 -2.32 14.38 -13.06
C LEU A 35 -3.08 15.29 -14.04
N GLN A 36 -2.42 15.73 -15.13
CA GLN A 36 -3.06 16.58 -16.14
C GLN A 36 -4.23 15.88 -16.85
N ALA A 37 -4.10 14.59 -17.14
CA ALA A 37 -5.17 13.81 -17.75
C ALA A 37 -6.32 13.56 -16.76
N LEU A 38 -6.01 13.31 -15.49
CA LEU A 38 -7.03 13.21 -14.43
C LEU A 38 -7.81 14.52 -14.26
N GLN A 39 -7.14 15.67 -14.31
CA GLN A 39 -7.77 16.99 -14.23
C GLN A 39 -8.82 17.21 -15.32
N GLN A 40 -8.57 16.73 -16.54
CA GLN A 40 -9.55 16.79 -17.63
C GLN A 40 -10.77 15.90 -17.39
N LEU A 41 -10.58 14.76 -16.72
CA LEU A 41 -11.63 13.79 -16.43
C LEU A 41 -12.50 14.17 -15.22
N GLU A 42 -11.99 14.96 -14.27
CA GLU A 42 -12.71 15.30 -13.03
C GLU A 42 -14.11 15.84 -13.30
N SER A 43 -14.26 16.75 -14.27
CA SER A 43 -15.54 17.41 -14.57
C SER A 43 -16.64 16.45 -15.03
N SER A 44 -16.27 15.28 -15.54
CA SER A 44 -17.20 14.23 -15.98
C SER A 44 -17.77 13.41 -14.82
N ILE A 45 -17.16 13.47 -13.64
CA ILE A 45 -17.53 12.70 -12.46
C ILE A 45 -18.58 13.49 -11.66
N LYS A 46 -19.80 12.97 -11.61
CA LYS A 46 -20.95 13.64 -10.95
C LYS A 46 -21.39 12.96 -9.67
N ASP A 47 -21.17 11.64 -9.57
CA ASP A 47 -21.52 10.89 -8.37
C ASP A 47 -20.52 11.23 -7.26
N PRO A 48 -21.00 11.65 -6.07
CA PRO A 48 -20.11 12.13 -5.01
C PRO A 48 -19.29 11.00 -4.36
N VAL A 49 -19.74 9.74 -4.46
CA VAL A 49 -18.95 8.59 -3.99
C VAL A 49 -17.83 8.29 -4.99
N GLU A 50 -18.14 8.30 -6.29
CA GLU A 50 -17.13 8.21 -7.34
C GLU A 50 -16.12 9.36 -7.29
N GLN A 51 -16.57 10.58 -6.96
CA GLN A 51 -15.69 11.74 -6.77
C GLN A 51 -14.74 11.54 -5.58
N ASN A 52 -15.17 10.90 -4.48
CA ASN A 52 -14.27 10.53 -3.39
C ASN A 52 -13.20 9.54 -3.86
N GLU A 53 -13.61 8.44 -4.51
CA GLU A 53 -12.70 7.43 -5.05
C GLU A 53 -11.73 8.03 -6.09
N PHE A 54 -12.17 9.05 -6.83
CA PHE A 54 -11.32 9.79 -7.76
C PHE A 54 -10.22 10.55 -7.03
N PHE A 55 -10.53 11.29 -5.96
CA PHE A 55 -9.50 12.02 -5.21
C PHE A 55 -8.55 11.11 -4.42
N GLU A 56 -9.03 9.96 -3.93
CA GLU A 56 -8.13 8.91 -3.42
C GLU A 56 -7.16 8.45 -4.51
N HIS A 57 -7.63 8.23 -5.74
CA HIS A 57 -6.78 7.86 -6.86
C HIS A 57 -5.77 8.97 -7.22
N VAL A 58 -6.22 10.23 -7.27
CA VAL A 58 -5.34 11.40 -7.50
C VAL A 58 -4.24 11.47 -6.45
N TYR A 59 -4.55 11.21 -5.18
CA TYR A 59 -3.56 11.17 -4.10
C TYR A 59 -2.47 10.13 -4.35
N VAL A 60 -2.85 8.89 -4.69
CA VAL A 60 -1.87 7.84 -5.02
C VAL A 60 -1.03 8.24 -6.25
N VAL A 61 -1.63 8.84 -7.27
CA VAL A 61 -0.91 9.30 -8.47
C VAL A 61 0.09 10.43 -8.14
N GLN A 62 -0.25 11.31 -7.22
CA GLN A 62 0.68 12.34 -6.74
C GLN A 62 1.87 11.72 -5.99
N GLN A 63 1.62 10.76 -5.09
CA GLN A 63 2.68 10.02 -4.39
C GLN A 63 3.58 9.23 -5.36
N LEU A 64 2.98 8.65 -6.40
CA LEU A 64 3.70 7.99 -7.50
C LEU A 64 4.60 8.95 -8.27
N HIS A 65 4.12 10.17 -8.57
CA HIS A 65 4.94 11.19 -9.21
C HIS A 65 6.14 11.56 -8.33
N GLN A 66 5.91 11.80 -7.04
CA GLN A 66 6.97 12.09 -6.07
C GLN A 66 8.01 10.96 -6.02
N LEU A 67 7.59 9.69 -5.97
CA LEU A 67 8.51 8.56 -5.99
C LEU A 67 9.36 8.49 -7.26
N LYS A 68 8.79 8.84 -8.42
CA LYS A 68 9.50 8.85 -9.71
C LYS A 68 10.49 10.01 -9.85
N THR A 69 10.19 11.15 -9.24
CA THR A 69 11.00 12.38 -9.35
C THR A 69 11.89 12.63 -8.15
N MET A 70 11.85 11.75 -7.14
CA MET A 70 12.71 11.84 -5.98
C MET A 70 14.16 11.71 -6.42
N GLU A 71 14.82 12.84 -6.59
CA GLU A 71 16.27 12.93 -6.72
C GLU A 71 16.86 12.65 -5.35
N SER A 72 17.58 11.56 -5.25
CA SER A 72 18.21 11.18 -4.02
C SER A 72 19.69 11.52 -4.14
N GLN A 73 20.18 12.39 -3.25
CA GLN A 73 21.59 12.81 -3.23
C GLN A 73 22.54 11.71 -2.72
N ASP A 74 22.00 10.64 -2.11
CA ASP A 74 22.80 9.58 -1.44
C ASP A 74 22.39 8.14 -1.81
N PHE A 75 21.35 7.94 -2.63
CA PHE A 75 20.63 6.64 -2.76
C PHE A 75 20.13 6.36 -4.19
N GLU A 76 20.32 5.13 -4.71
CA GLU A 76 19.72 4.71 -5.98
C GLU A 76 18.42 3.92 -5.74
N LEU A 77 17.26 4.59 -5.84
CA LEU A 77 15.95 3.92 -5.93
C LEU A 77 15.75 3.17 -7.28
N GLY A 78 16.80 3.08 -8.10
CA GLY A 78 16.76 2.81 -9.54
C GLY A 78 15.95 1.58 -9.95
N VAL A 79 16.12 0.43 -9.30
CA VAL A 79 15.36 -0.79 -9.68
C VAL A 79 13.87 -0.63 -9.38
N LEU A 80 13.50 0.04 -8.29
CA LEU A 80 12.10 0.31 -7.95
C LEU A 80 11.49 1.34 -8.91
N GLN A 81 12.19 2.44 -9.20
CA GLN A 81 11.71 3.48 -10.11
C GLN A 81 11.57 3.01 -11.57
N GLN A 82 12.30 1.96 -11.95
CA GLN A 82 12.20 1.33 -13.27
C GLN A 82 11.01 0.37 -13.43
N LEU A 83 10.25 0.07 -12.37
CA LEU A 83 9.06 -0.76 -12.49
C LEU A 83 8.02 -0.10 -13.42
N PRO A 84 7.20 -0.90 -14.15
CA PRO A 84 6.11 -0.37 -14.95
C PRO A 84 5.18 0.51 -14.12
N THR A 85 4.72 1.63 -14.66
CA THR A 85 3.84 2.59 -13.95
C THR A 85 2.65 1.94 -13.22
N PRO A 86 1.89 0.99 -13.81
CA PRO A 86 0.80 0.32 -13.07
C PRO A 86 1.27 -0.48 -11.86
N VAL A 87 2.46 -1.07 -11.93
CA VAL A 87 3.08 -1.82 -10.83
C VAL A 87 3.54 -0.85 -9.74
N LEU A 88 4.20 0.24 -10.13
CA LEU A 88 4.65 1.26 -9.19
C LEU A 88 3.48 1.97 -8.50
N TYR A 89 2.37 2.21 -9.22
CA TYR A 89 1.12 2.70 -8.64
C TYR A 89 0.60 1.77 -7.55
N GLN A 90 0.57 0.46 -7.80
CA GLN A 90 0.10 -0.51 -6.81
C GLN A 90 1.07 -0.59 -5.62
N PHE A 91 2.39 -0.52 -5.85
CA PHE A 91 3.39 -0.46 -4.78
C PHE A 91 3.17 0.76 -3.86
N VAL A 92 2.99 1.95 -4.45
CA VAL A 92 2.74 3.18 -3.68
C VAL A 92 1.46 3.03 -2.86
N ARG A 93 0.39 2.52 -3.46
CA ARG A 93 -0.88 2.28 -2.78
C ARG A 93 -0.76 1.28 -1.63
N ASP A 94 0.00 0.20 -1.83
CA ASP A 94 0.13 -0.88 -0.84
C ASP A 94 1.03 -0.51 0.34
N PHE A 95 2.03 0.35 0.13
CA PHE A 95 3.12 0.52 1.10
C PHE A 95 3.45 1.97 1.49
N LEU A 96 3.21 2.95 0.62
CA LEU A 96 3.65 4.33 0.86
C LEU A 96 2.50 5.27 1.19
N VAL A 97 1.28 4.88 0.82
CA VAL A 97 0.07 5.52 1.31
C VAL A 97 -0.24 4.89 2.66
N GLU A 98 -0.39 5.72 3.70
CA GLU A 98 -0.76 5.29 5.04
C GLU A 98 -1.92 4.27 4.95
N TYR A 99 -1.84 3.17 5.70
CA TYR A 99 -2.85 2.09 5.64
C TYR A 99 -4.27 2.55 6.03
N THR A 100 -4.39 3.75 6.60
CA THR A 100 -5.63 4.45 6.98
C THR A 100 -6.08 5.50 5.97
N ALA A 101 -5.20 5.94 5.06
CA ALA A 101 -5.43 7.13 4.22
C ALA A 101 -6.36 6.84 3.04
N VAL A 102 -6.26 5.67 2.41
CA VAL A 102 -7.19 5.26 1.35
C VAL A 102 -8.17 4.27 1.94
N ASP A 103 -9.42 4.72 2.07
CA ASP A 103 -10.51 3.92 2.65
C ASP A 103 -10.64 2.62 1.86
N ALA A 104 -10.29 1.48 2.47
CA ALA A 104 -10.36 0.18 1.80
C ALA A 104 -11.81 -0.19 1.42
N ARG A 105 -12.79 0.50 2.03
CA ARG A 105 -14.21 0.33 1.77
C ARG A 105 -14.78 1.52 1.00
N LYS A 106 -15.70 1.22 0.09
CA LYS A 106 -16.50 2.25 -0.57
C LYS A 106 -17.41 2.94 0.43
N LEU A 107 -17.37 4.26 0.48
CA LEU A 107 -18.27 5.08 1.29
C LEU A 107 -19.69 5.05 0.71
N SER A 108 -20.69 5.09 1.58
CA SER A 108 -22.08 5.29 1.18
C SER A 108 -22.36 6.77 0.90
N VAL A 109 -23.40 7.04 0.12
CA VAL A 109 -23.89 8.41 -0.11
C VAL A 109 -24.25 9.10 1.22
N LYS A 110 -24.76 8.34 2.20
CA LYS A 110 -25.07 8.86 3.53
C LYS A 110 -23.80 9.41 4.20
N GLU A 111 -22.74 8.61 4.25
CA GLU A 111 -21.46 9.00 4.87
C GLU A 111 -20.80 10.20 4.18
N ILE A 112 -20.96 10.34 2.86
CA ILE A 112 -20.46 11.53 2.14
C ILE A 112 -21.21 12.81 2.53
N ASN A 113 -22.50 12.71 2.84
CA ASN A 113 -23.34 13.86 3.20
C ASN A 113 -23.40 14.13 4.71
N GLU A 114 -22.82 13.25 5.54
CA GLU A 114 -22.75 13.45 6.98
C GLU A 114 -21.58 14.35 7.36
N LYS A 115 -21.75 15.09 8.46
CA LYS A 115 -20.66 15.79 9.13
C LYS A 115 -20.02 14.83 10.12
N ALA A 116 -18.69 14.78 10.17
CA ALA A 116 -18.02 14.16 11.29
C ALA A 116 -18.27 14.99 12.55
N GLU A 117 -18.23 14.38 13.74
CA GLU A 117 -18.55 15.05 15.01
C GLU A 117 -17.71 16.31 15.27
N SER A 118 -16.49 16.37 14.73
CA SER A 118 -15.55 17.48 14.84
C SER A 118 -15.59 18.49 13.68
N ASP A 119 -16.34 18.22 12.62
CA ASP A 119 -16.22 18.95 11.35
C ASP A 119 -17.36 19.96 11.15
N SER A 120 -17.01 21.18 10.76
CA SER A 120 -18.00 22.23 10.46
C SER A 120 -18.73 22.01 9.14
N ILE A 121 -18.13 21.25 8.22
CA ILE A 121 -18.62 20.95 6.87
C ILE A 121 -18.65 19.44 6.60
N THR A 122 -19.54 19.04 5.70
CA THR A 122 -19.69 17.66 5.22
C THR A 122 -18.50 17.22 4.36
N ARG A 123 -18.34 15.90 4.19
CA ARG A 123 -17.33 15.35 3.26
C ARG A 123 -17.58 15.81 1.82
N ARG A 124 -18.85 15.93 1.41
CA ARG A 124 -19.24 16.49 0.11
C ARG A 124 -18.78 17.92 -0.11
N GLU A 125 -18.90 18.78 0.90
CA GLU A 125 -18.45 20.18 0.79
C GLU A 125 -16.93 20.25 0.66
N ARG A 126 -16.17 19.41 1.39
CA ARG A 126 -14.72 19.28 1.20
C ARG A 126 -14.34 18.82 -0.21
N LEU A 127 -15.04 17.81 -0.75
CA LEU A 127 -14.84 17.33 -2.12
C LEU A 127 -15.09 18.44 -3.16
N ALA A 128 -16.09 19.29 -2.94
CA ALA A 128 -16.36 20.41 -3.85
C ALA A 128 -15.22 21.44 -3.85
N VAL A 129 -14.63 21.73 -2.69
CA VAL A 129 -13.46 22.61 -2.56
C VAL A 129 -12.25 21.99 -3.27
N LEU A 130 -11.97 20.70 -3.03
CA LEU A 130 -10.89 19.97 -3.72
C LEU A 130 -11.07 19.97 -5.24
N ALA A 131 -12.29 19.72 -5.72
CA ALA A 131 -12.62 19.75 -7.14
C ALA A 131 -12.38 21.12 -7.77
N GLN A 132 -12.74 22.20 -7.06
CA GLN A 132 -12.44 23.54 -7.53
C GLN A 132 -10.94 23.77 -7.62
N GLN A 133 -10.20 23.52 -6.54
CA GLN A 133 -8.74 23.70 -6.46
C GLN A 133 -8.00 22.87 -7.53
N PHE A 134 -8.41 21.62 -7.73
CA PHE A 134 -7.83 20.73 -8.73
C PHE A 134 -8.04 21.26 -10.14
N ARG A 135 -9.26 21.71 -10.47
CA ARG A 135 -9.56 22.30 -11.79
C ARG A 135 -8.81 23.59 -12.05
N SER A 136 -8.64 24.45 -11.04
CA SER A 136 -7.96 25.74 -11.18
C SER A 136 -6.43 25.65 -11.08
N ASN A 137 -5.86 24.45 -10.89
CA ASN A 137 -4.44 24.25 -10.61
C ASN A 137 -3.98 25.13 -9.44
N ASP A 138 -4.78 25.15 -8.37
CA ASP A 138 -4.53 25.95 -7.18
C ASP A 138 -3.32 25.41 -6.42
N SER A 139 -2.42 26.31 -5.98
CA SER A 139 -1.19 25.92 -5.26
C SER A 139 -1.46 25.27 -3.89
N THR A 140 -2.67 25.44 -3.33
CA THR A 140 -3.10 24.83 -2.07
C THR A 140 -3.74 23.47 -2.25
N PHE A 141 -3.94 23.01 -3.50
CA PHE A 141 -4.59 21.73 -3.79
C PHE A 141 -3.90 20.56 -3.10
N GLU A 142 -2.57 20.45 -3.22
CA GLU A 142 -1.82 19.32 -2.67
C GLU A 142 -1.96 19.19 -1.15
N ALA A 143 -1.82 20.32 -0.44
CA ALA A 143 -2.00 20.36 1.01
C ALA A 143 -3.44 20.03 1.42
N SER A 144 -4.43 20.52 0.65
CA SER A 144 -5.85 20.25 0.89
C SER A 144 -6.19 18.79 0.64
N LEU A 145 -5.63 18.19 -0.41
CA LEU A 145 -5.81 16.77 -0.74
C LEU A 145 -5.21 15.89 0.34
N HIS A 146 -3.99 16.18 0.79
CA HIS A 146 -3.35 15.46 1.87
C HIS A 146 -4.18 15.55 3.16
N ALA A 147 -4.65 16.74 3.54
CA ALA A 147 -5.50 16.91 4.72
C ALA A 147 -6.87 16.22 4.61
N TYR A 148 -7.40 16.06 3.39
CA TYR A 148 -8.65 15.34 3.15
C TYR A 148 -8.49 13.82 3.26
N ILE A 149 -7.41 13.29 2.69
CA ILE A 149 -7.14 11.85 2.60
C ILE A 149 -6.50 11.31 3.88
N ALA A 150 -5.58 12.06 4.48
CA ALA A 150 -4.90 11.75 5.74
C ALA A 150 -5.25 12.80 6.82
N PRO A 151 -6.51 12.87 7.29
CA PRO A 151 -6.97 13.92 8.20
C PRO A 151 -6.34 13.84 9.59
N SER A 152 -5.79 12.69 9.97
CA SER A 152 -4.96 12.53 11.17
C SER A 152 -3.55 13.05 10.93
N SER A 153 -3.40 14.39 10.94
CA SER A 153 -2.15 15.15 11.04
C SER A 153 -0.89 14.30 11.32
N GLY A 154 -0.29 13.73 10.27
CA GLY A 154 1.01 13.04 10.31
C GLY A 154 1.15 11.96 11.39
N MET A 155 0.07 11.37 11.90
CA MET A 155 0.18 10.46 13.03
C MET A 155 0.87 9.18 12.63
N CYS A 156 0.66 8.66 11.41
CA CYS A 156 1.43 7.57 10.85
C CYS A 156 1.92 7.93 9.44
N ASN A 157 3.16 7.60 9.10
CA ASN A 157 3.65 7.71 7.73
C ASN A 157 4.48 6.49 7.39
N SER A 158 4.50 6.12 6.11
CA SER A 158 5.30 5.03 5.58
C SER A 158 6.33 5.55 4.58
N MET A 159 7.58 5.13 4.75
CA MET A 159 8.69 5.54 3.90
C MET A 159 9.60 4.36 3.60
N ILE A 160 10.35 4.47 2.51
CA ILE A 160 11.44 3.53 2.22
C ILE A 160 12.62 3.92 3.11
N SER A 161 12.99 3.07 4.08
CA SER A 161 14.00 3.40 5.10
C SER A 161 15.37 2.75 4.88
N ASP A 162 15.44 1.62 4.17
CA ASP A 162 16.70 0.97 3.79
C ASP A 162 16.53 0.23 2.44
N TYR A 163 17.62 0.16 1.68
CA TYR A 163 17.71 -0.45 0.35
C TYR A 163 18.96 -1.33 0.29
N LYS A 164 18.74 -2.63 0.53
CA LYS A 164 19.69 -3.68 0.16
C LYS A 164 19.11 -4.42 -1.02
N ALA A 165 19.20 -3.80 -2.20
CA ALA A 165 18.69 -4.36 -3.44
C ALA A 165 19.09 -5.85 -3.55
N PRO A 166 18.13 -6.75 -3.85
CA PRO A 166 16.78 -6.50 -4.34
C PRO A 166 15.69 -6.32 -3.25
N ILE A 167 16.03 -6.27 -1.97
CA ILE A 167 15.06 -6.14 -0.86
C ILE A 167 15.03 -4.71 -0.34
N TYR A 168 13.83 -4.16 -0.27
CA TYR A 168 13.55 -2.81 0.22
C TYR A 168 12.82 -2.91 1.55
N THR A 169 13.21 -2.06 2.50
CA THR A 169 12.56 -1.93 3.80
C THR A 169 11.60 -0.75 3.74
N ILE A 170 10.34 -1.01 4.05
CA ILE A 170 9.30 -0.01 4.27
C ILE A 170 9.15 0.14 5.77
N GLU A 171 9.47 1.32 6.29
CA GLU A 171 9.22 1.67 7.67
C GLU A 171 7.94 2.50 7.74
N GLY A 172 7.01 2.03 8.56
CA GLY A 172 5.90 2.84 9.00
C GLY A 172 6.11 3.28 10.44
N SER A 173 5.87 4.56 10.71
CA SER A 173 6.05 5.14 12.04
C SER A 173 4.84 5.94 12.41
N CYS A 174 4.32 5.74 13.64
CA CYS A 174 3.26 6.57 14.19
C CYS A 174 3.68 7.55 15.30
N GLY A 175 4.81 8.24 15.11
CA GLY A 175 5.28 9.33 15.98
C GLY A 175 6.17 8.91 17.16
N THR A 176 6.06 7.68 17.68
CA THR A 176 7.00 7.16 18.70
C THR A 176 7.63 5.85 18.23
N GLY A 177 8.84 5.55 18.73
CA GLY A 177 9.52 4.27 18.44
C GLY A 177 8.68 3.02 18.78
N ALA A 178 7.71 3.15 19.68
CA ALA A 178 6.76 2.08 20.01
C ALA A 178 5.71 1.80 18.92
N SER A 179 5.60 2.68 17.91
CA SER A 179 4.67 2.57 16.78
C SER A 179 5.37 2.23 15.47
N LEU A 180 6.65 1.86 15.52
CA LEU A 180 7.40 1.41 14.36
C LEU A 180 6.91 0.04 13.91
N HIS A 181 6.71 -0.08 12.62
CA HIS A 181 6.45 -1.35 11.94
C HIS A 181 7.27 -1.40 10.65
N TYR A 182 7.71 -2.61 10.31
CA TYR A 182 8.58 -2.84 9.16
C TYR A 182 7.91 -3.82 8.23
N ASN A 183 7.91 -3.50 6.94
CA ASN A 183 7.52 -4.41 5.88
C ASN A 183 8.63 -4.51 4.86
N TYR A 184 8.89 -5.71 4.35
CA TYR A 184 9.97 -5.97 3.41
C TYR A 184 9.38 -6.32 2.04
N VAL A 185 9.98 -5.75 0.99
CA VAL A 185 9.52 -5.97 -0.38
C VAL A 185 10.69 -6.42 -1.24
N LEU A 186 10.52 -7.55 -1.92
CA LEU A 186 11.47 -8.02 -2.92
C LEU A 186 11.11 -7.43 -4.28
N ILE A 187 12.01 -6.67 -4.88
CA ILE A 187 11.88 -6.19 -6.26
C ILE A 187 12.55 -7.20 -7.18
N LYS A 188 11.78 -7.77 -8.11
CA LYS A 188 12.30 -8.73 -9.07
C LYS A 188 11.66 -8.50 -10.43
N SER A 189 12.51 -8.18 -11.40
CA SER A 189 12.07 -7.88 -12.77
C SER A 189 11.02 -6.75 -12.75
N ASN A 190 10.02 -6.79 -13.63
CA ASN A 190 8.93 -5.81 -13.73
C ASN A 190 7.85 -5.99 -12.65
N SER A 191 8.19 -6.50 -11.46
CA SER A 191 7.24 -6.81 -10.39
C SER A 191 7.87 -6.68 -9.00
N TYR A 192 7.02 -6.69 -7.97
CA TYR A 192 7.44 -6.80 -6.58
C TYR A 192 6.69 -7.92 -5.85
N LYS A 193 7.28 -8.40 -4.77
CA LYS A 193 6.67 -9.38 -3.86
C LYS A 193 6.73 -8.85 -2.42
N ASP A 194 5.58 -8.76 -1.80
CA ASP A 194 5.45 -8.49 -0.36
C ASP A 194 5.98 -9.67 0.47
N LEU A 195 7.01 -9.43 1.28
CA LEU A 195 7.62 -10.41 2.17
C LEU A 195 7.09 -10.30 3.61
N GLY A 196 6.23 -9.33 3.91
CA GLY A 196 5.74 -9.06 5.26
C GLY A 196 6.82 -8.46 6.16
N ASP A 197 6.63 -8.61 7.47
CA ASP A 197 7.56 -8.26 8.56
C ASP A 197 8.61 -9.35 8.87
N GLY A 198 8.79 -10.32 7.97
CA GLY A 198 9.66 -11.48 8.18
C GLY A 198 8.99 -12.68 8.88
N VAL A 199 7.75 -12.59 9.37
CA VAL A 199 7.03 -13.77 9.91
C VAL A 199 5.55 -13.83 9.56
N SER A 200 4.90 -12.70 9.29
CA SER A 200 3.48 -12.57 8.94
C SER A 200 3.08 -13.30 7.66
N LYS A 201 4.03 -13.58 6.75
CA LYS A 201 3.78 -14.39 5.55
C LYS A 201 3.93 -15.90 5.76
N LEU A 202 4.48 -16.33 6.90
CA LEU A 202 4.52 -17.75 7.24
C LEU A 202 3.09 -18.28 7.37
N ASN A 203 2.86 -19.49 6.87
CA ASN A 203 1.58 -20.12 7.12
C ASN A 203 1.43 -20.44 8.63
N LYS A 204 0.19 -20.58 9.08
CA LYS A 204 -0.14 -20.78 10.50
C LYS A 204 0.61 -21.95 11.16
N ALA A 205 0.81 -23.04 10.42
CA ALA A 205 1.51 -24.23 10.93
C ALA A 205 3.01 -23.96 11.10
N GLU A 206 3.62 -23.24 10.17
CA GLU A 206 5.05 -22.90 10.20
C GLU A 206 5.35 -21.85 11.27
N LEU A 207 4.46 -20.88 11.49
CA LEU A 207 4.56 -19.96 12.62
C LEU A 207 4.49 -20.72 13.96
N ALA A 208 3.54 -21.65 14.12
CA ALA A 208 3.43 -22.46 15.34
C ALA A 208 4.66 -23.36 15.57
N LYS A 209 5.25 -23.89 14.49
CA LYS A 209 6.50 -24.67 14.51
C LYS A 209 7.68 -23.80 14.96
N LEU A 210 7.79 -22.57 14.45
CA LEU A 210 8.80 -21.60 14.86
C LEU A 210 8.68 -21.29 16.36
N GLU A 211 7.49 -20.89 16.83
CA GLU A 211 7.26 -20.60 18.25
C GLU A 211 7.54 -21.80 19.16
N LYS A 212 7.17 -23.02 18.73
CA LYS A 212 7.46 -24.24 19.49
C LYS A 212 8.95 -24.50 19.58
N ALA A 213 9.71 -24.26 18.51
CA ALA A 213 11.17 -24.39 18.51
C ALA A 213 11.82 -23.39 19.46
N ILE A 214 11.33 -22.14 19.49
CA ILE A 214 11.79 -21.11 20.44
C ILE A 214 11.49 -21.55 21.89
N LYS A 215 10.24 -21.91 22.19
CA LYS A 215 9.80 -22.38 23.53
C LYS A 215 10.50 -23.67 23.98
N ALA A 216 10.98 -24.49 23.05
CA ALA A 216 11.77 -25.67 23.40
C ALA A 216 13.11 -25.27 24.04
N LYS A 217 13.76 -24.21 23.53
CA LYS A 217 15.07 -23.72 23.99
C LYS A 217 14.97 -22.66 25.09
N PHE A 218 13.96 -21.79 25.05
CA PHE A 218 13.74 -20.70 25.99
C PHE A 218 12.31 -20.74 26.53
N LYS A 219 12.11 -21.34 27.72
CA LYS A 219 10.78 -21.52 28.35
C LYS A 219 10.09 -20.20 28.71
N THR A 220 10.87 -19.15 28.91
CA THR A 220 10.47 -17.78 29.22
C THR A 220 10.08 -16.97 27.99
N TYR A 221 10.17 -17.52 26.78
CA TYR A 221 9.71 -16.84 25.56
C TYR A 221 8.23 -16.42 25.68
N ALA A 222 7.96 -15.19 25.27
CA ALA A 222 6.64 -14.57 25.25
C ALA A 222 6.09 -14.52 23.81
N PHE A 223 6.66 -13.65 22.96
CA PHE A 223 6.22 -13.42 21.58
C PHE A 223 7.36 -12.81 20.74
N LEU A 224 7.20 -12.76 19.42
CA LEU A 224 8.15 -12.13 18.48
C LEU A 224 8.11 -10.60 18.57
N ALA A 225 9.27 -9.96 18.44
CA ALA A 225 9.43 -8.52 18.54
C ALA A 225 9.28 -7.84 17.17
N ALA A 226 8.03 -7.67 16.73
CA ALA A 226 7.71 -7.06 15.43
C ALA A 226 8.34 -5.66 15.22
N ARG A 227 8.53 -4.90 16.32
CA ARG A 227 9.10 -3.55 16.32
C ARG A 227 10.59 -3.48 15.99
N SER A 228 11.32 -4.59 16.08
CA SER A 228 12.76 -4.60 15.83
C SER A 228 13.09 -4.79 14.35
N GLY A 229 12.07 -5.00 13.52
CA GLY A 229 12.23 -5.42 12.14
C GLY A 229 12.80 -6.83 12.02
N ALA A 230 13.01 -7.23 10.78
CA ALA A 230 13.73 -8.43 10.39
C ALA A 230 15.01 -8.06 9.63
N ILE A 231 15.99 -8.95 9.67
CA ILE A 231 17.11 -8.94 8.73
C ILE A 231 16.85 -10.07 7.74
N ILE A 232 16.80 -9.73 6.45
CA ILE A 232 16.58 -10.70 5.37
C ILE A 232 17.79 -10.71 4.46
N GLU A 233 18.48 -11.84 4.41
CA GLU A 233 19.69 -12.03 3.62
C GLU A 233 19.42 -13.04 2.49
N PRO A 234 19.50 -12.63 1.21
CA PRO A 234 19.39 -13.55 0.09
C PRO A 234 20.66 -14.39 -0.09
N HIS A 235 20.50 -15.65 -0.48
CA HIS A 235 21.59 -16.58 -0.82
C HIS A 235 21.56 -16.93 -2.31
N GLU A 236 22.72 -17.31 -2.86
CA GLU A 236 22.88 -17.68 -4.28
C GLU A 236 22.01 -18.87 -4.70
N ASP A 237 21.72 -19.78 -3.78
CA ASP A 237 20.86 -20.96 -4.01
C ASP A 237 19.35 -20.63 -4.05
N GLY A 238 19.00 -19.35 -4.01
CA GLY A 238 17.64 -18.84 -4.01
C GLY A 238 16.91 -19.02 -2.67
N THR A 239 17.64 -19.37 -1.60
CA THR A 239 17.12 -19.30 -0.23
C THR A 239 17.31 -17.92 0.39
N TYR A 240 16.59 -17.66 1.46
CA TYR A 240 16.71 -16.46 2.28
C TYR A 240 16.94 -16.88 3.72
N SER A 241 17.91 -16.26 4.39
CA SER A 241 17.98 -16.27 5.85
C SER A 241 17.12 -15.11 6.37
N VAL A 242 16.25 -15.41 7.32
CA VAL A 242 15.44 -14.42 8.01
C VAL A 242 15.78 -14.45 9.49
N THR A 243 16.19 -13.31 10.02
CA THR A 243 16.48 -13.11 11.43
C THR A 243 15.49 -12.13 12.00
N VAL A 244 14.80 -12.53 13.06
CA VAL A 244 13.84 -11.71 13.81
C VAL A 244 14.16 -11.75 15.29
N MET A 245 13.70 -10.75 16.01
CA MET A 245 13.87 -10.68 17.46
C MET A 245 12.67 -11.29 18.20
N GLY A 246 12.90 -11.76 19.42
CA GLY A 246 11.88 -12.31 20.30
C GLY A 246 12.03 -11.85 21.74
N TYR A 247 10.91 -11.65 22.42
CA TYR A 247 10.85 -11.26 23.83
C TYR A 247 10.72 -12.47 24.74
N GLN A 248 11.30 -12.34 25.93
CA GLN A 248 11.00 -13.12 27.10
C GLN A 248 9.97 -12.39 27.98
N LYS A 249 9.27 -13.12 28.85
CA LYS A 249 8.09 -12.65 29.62
C LYS A 249 8.27 -11.37 30.44
N GLU A 250 9.49 -11.05 30.85
CA GLU A 250 9.80 -9.90 31.72
C GLU A 250 10.46 -8.75 30.96
N GLU A 251 10.64 -8.89 29.65
CA GLU A 251 11.27 -7.84 28.84
C GLU A 251 10.28 -6.72 28.51
N ALA A 252 10.73 -5.49 28.72
CA ALA A 252 10.00 -4.33 28.23
C ALA A 252 10.07 -4.31 26.69
N MET A 253 8.94 -4.04 26.01
CA MET A 253 8.90 -4.01 24.55
C MET A 253 9.91 -3.01 23.94
N ALA A 254 10.27 -1.97 24.68
CA ALA A 254 11.26 -0.97 24.26
C ALA A 254 12.68 -1.53 24.07
N THR A 255 13.01 -2.73 24.59
CA THR A 255 14.35 -3.33 24.45
C THR A 255 14.62 -3.88 23.05
N GLY A 256 13.58 -4.07 22.24
CA GLY A 256 13.70 -4.76 20.95
C GLY A 256 13.87 -6.29 21.05
N GLY A 257 13.84 -6.85 22.27
CA GLY A 257 13.90 -8.28 22.53
C GLY A 257 15.33 -8.84 22.69
N SER A 258 15.48 -9.87 23.51
CA SER A 258 16.78 -10.49 23.82
C SER A 258 17.05 -11.79 23.07
N LEU A 259 16.08 -12.33 22.33
CA LEU A 259 16.24 -13.56 21.58
C LEU A 259 16.40 -13.25 20.10
N GLU A 260 17.52 -13.67 19.51
CA GLU A 260 17.68 -13.67 18.07
C GLU A 260 17.20 -15.03 17.52
N VAL A 261 16.22 -14.99 16.64
CA VAL A 261 15.59 -16.14 16.00
C VAL A 261 15.90 -16.09 14.52
N MET A 262 16.63 -17.08 14.03
CA MET A 262 16.95 -17.23 12.61
C MET A 262 16.25 -18.44 12.02
N TYR A 263 15.75 -18.32 10.79
CA TYR A 263 15.27 -19.45 9.99
C TYR A 263 15.60 -19.25 8.51
N LYS A 264 15.54 -20.32 7.71
CA LYS A 264 15.70 -20.24 6.25
C LYS A 264 14.40 -20.55 5.52
N THR A 265 14.17 -19.88 4.40
CA THR A 265 13.00 -20.07 3.54
C THR A 265 13.35 -19.90 2.07
N LYS A 266 12.50 -20.40 1.17
CA LYS A 266 12.54 -20.09 -0.27
C LYS A 266 11.37 -19.21 -0.72
N ASP A 267 10.30 -19.14 0.07
CA ASP A 267 9.02 -18.57 -0.36
C ASP A 267 8.39 -17.61 0.65
N PHE A 268 8.98 -17.46 1.85
CA PHE A 268 8.46 -16.73 3.01
C PHE A 268 7.16 -17.29 3.60
N LYS A 269 6.73 -18.47 3.14
CA LYS A 269 5.54 -19.18 3.63
C LYS A 269 5.89 -20.42 4.42
N THR A 270 7.01 -21.06 4.08
CA THR A 270 7.49 -22.31 4.66
C THR A 270 8.92 -22.19 5.19
N ILE A 271 9.21 -22.86 6.31
CA ILE A 271 10.55 -22.89 6.90
C ILE A 271 11.24 -24.17 6.45
N LEU A 272 12.47 -24.03 5.93
CA LEU A 272 13.28 -25.17 5.54
C LEU A 272 13.53 -26.10 6.74
N PRO A 273 13.52 -27.43 6.54
CA PRO A 273 13.79 -28.37 7.62
C PRO A 273 15.12 -28.09 8.32
N ASN A 274 15.13 -28.20 9.65
CA ASN A 274 16.32 -28.05 10.50
C ASN A 274 17.07 -26.71 10.37
N SER A 275 16.43 -25.65 9.84
CA SER A 275 17.08 -24.35 9.69
C SER A 275 16.88 -23.39 10.86
N ILE A 276 15.98 -23.71 11.80
CA ILE A 276 15.64 -22.80 12.90
C ILE A 276 16.79 -22.79 13.91
N SER A 277 17.33 -21.61 14.18
CA SER A 277 18.29 -21.35 15.24
C SER A 277 17.76 -20.26 16.15
N VAL A 278 18.00 -20.40 17.45
CA VAL A 278 17.61 -19.40 18.45
C VAL A 278 18.76 -19.19 19.41
N LYS A 279 19.18 -17.95 19.65
CA LYS A 279 20.23 -17.59 20.62
C LYS A 279 19.77 -16.41 21.48
N LYS A 280 20.24 -16.37 22.74
CA LYS A 280 20.10 -15.18 23.58
C LYS A 280 21.22 -14.22 23.20
N LEU A 281 20.89 -12.96 22.95
CA LEU A 281 21.90 -11.92 22.80
C LEU A 281 22.62 -11.71 24.13
N ALA A 282 23.93 -11.44 24.07
CA ALA A 282 24.68 -11.10 25.26
C ALA A 282 24.06 -9.84 25.89
N GLU A 283 23.89 -9.83 27.21
CA GLU A 283 23.49 -8.63 27.93
C GLU A 283 24.58 -7.58 27.71
N ILE A 284 24.22 -6.48 27.07
CA ILE A 284 25.09 -5.31 27.01
C ILE A 284 24.99 -4.68 28.40
N GLU A 285 25.98 -4.92 29.25
CA GLU A 285 26.13 -4.17 30.49
C GLU A 285 26.40 -2.70 30.10
N TYR A 286 25.46 -1.82 30.42
CA TYR A 286 25.59 -0.37 30.29
C TYR A 286 26.26 0.22 31.53
#